data_AF-A0A922ZD99-F1
#
_entry.id   AF-A0A922ZD99-F1
#
_cell.length_a   1.000
_cell.length_b   1.000
_cell.length_c   1.000
_cell.angle_alpha   90.00
_cell.angle_beta   90.00
_cell.angle_gamma   90.00
#
_symmetry.space_group_name_H-M   'P 1'
#
loop_
_entity.id
_entity.type
_entity.pdbx_description
1 polymer ?
#
loop_
_entity_poly.entity_id
_entity_poly.type
_entity_poly.pdbx_seq_one_letter_code
_entity_poly.pdbx_strand_id
1 'polypeptide(L)'
;MNTIEIQYSYFKDLERLTKTGLYSYLFIFVWFAIISTVGTKNVFSFFVNPETCEVFLIILGSINLFQVIKLISDKIQWLGEFHIWLDNKLFRFLYKSNEIILRELLTLLEPKERSILDQLTIDKRTSIAQSVFAKLSDDQSIFANLLRRGIFRSWIWYWITMYGISIFLVLTLVSATKMIFLPSLYSKVLFISIGSFAGLQIFLGLILGYNLIRVTKNIIREITDLHRIEIITLLRAQMK
;
A
#
# COMPACT_ATOMS: atom_id res chain seq x y z
N MET A 1 -29.05 -4.66 12.19
CA MET A 1 -27.64 -4.27 12.17
C MET A 1 -27.57 -2.92 11.48
N ASN A 2 -27.15 -1.86 12.18
CA ASN A 2 -27.18 -0.49 11.66
C ASN A 2 -26.12 -0.33 10.57
N THR A 3 -26.39 0.47 9.53
CA THR A 3 -25.45 0.71 8.41
C THR A 3 -24.06 1.11 8.90
N ILE A 4 -23.99 1.93 9.95
CA ILE A 4 -22.73 2.38 10.59
C ILE A 4 -21.91 1.22 11.17
N GLU A 5 -22.55 0.24 11.81
CA GLU A 5 -21.86 -0.94 12.37
C GLU A 5 -21.21 -1.78 11.28
N ILE A 6 -21.90 -1.92 10.14
CA ILE A 6 -21.41 -2.66 8.97
C ILE A 6 -20.17 -1.96 8.37
N GLN A 7 -20.21 -0.62 8.25
CA GLN A 7 -19.08 0.17 7.74
C GLN A 7 -17.87 0.10 8.68
N TYR A 8 -18.11 0.22 9.98
CA TYR A 8 -17.06 0.12 10.99
C TYR A 8 -16.40 -1.27 10.99
N SER A 9 -17.20 -2.34 10.97
CA SER A 9 -16.69 -3.72 10.89
C SER A 9 -15.87 -3.93 9.61
N TYR A 10 -16.36 -3.43 8.48
CA TYR A 10 -15.66 -3.54 7.20
C TYR A 10 -14.26 -2.90 7.25
N PHE A 11 -14.13 -1.68 7.78
CA PHE A 11 -12.83 -1.03 7.89
C PHE A 11 -11.91 -1.71 8.90
N LYS A 12 -12.46 -2.22 10.00
CA LYS A 12 -11.69 -3.00 10.98
C LYS A 12 -11.10 -4.26 10.36
N ASP A 13 -11.86 -4.94 9.51
CA ASP A 13 -11.39 -6.13 8.78
C ASP A 13 -10.32 -5.77 7.75
N LEU A 14 -10.48 -4.65 7.03
CA LEU A 14 -9.45 -4.15 6.11
C LEU A 14 -8.15 -3.78 6.84
N GLU A 15 -8.24 -3.07 7.95
CA GLU A 15 -7.08 -2.72 8.77
C GLU A 15 -6.34 -3.97 9.25
N ARG A 16 -7.10 -4.96 9.76
CA ARG A 16 -6.54 -6.26 10.18
C ARG A 16 -5.83 -6.96 9.02
N LEU A 17 -6.41 -6.95 7.82
CA LEU A 17 -5.79 -7.54 6.62
C LEU A 17 -4.49 -6.82 6.25
N THR A 18 -4.47 -5.49 6.24
CA THR A 18 -3.27 -4.70 5.94
C THR A 18 -2.15 -4.95 6.95
N LYS A 19 -2.48 -4.95 8.25
CA LYS A 19 -1.52 -5.28 9.33
C LYS A 19 -1.00 -6.70 9.18
N THR A 20 -1.88 -7.67 8.93
CA THR A 20 -1.49 -9.06 8.70
C THR A 20 -0.56 -9.21 7.51
N GLY A 21 -0.82 -8.50 6.41
CA GLY A 21 0.08 -8.47 5.25
C GLY A 21 1.45 -7.88 5.58
N LEU A 22 1.50 -6.74 6.27
CA LEU A 22 2.76 -6.14 6.75
C LEU A 22 3.57 -7.12 7.60
N TYR A 23 2.92 -7.72 8.59
CA TYR A 23 3.53 -8.73 9.46
C TYR A 23 4.02 -9.93 8.66
N SER A 24 3.22 -10.46 7.74
CA SER A 24 3.63 -11.64 6.96
C SER A 24 4.91 -11.38 6.17
N TYR A 25 5.03 -10.20 5.57
CA TYR A 25 6.23 -9.81 4.83
C TYR A 25 7.43 -9.57 5.75
N LEU A 26 7.25 -8.91 6.90
CA LEU A 26 8.34 -8.75 7.89
C LEU A 26 8.82 -10.10 8.43
N PHE A 27 7.93 -11.09 8.53
CA PHE A 27 8.29 -12.45 8.94
C PHE A 27 9.19 -13.09 7.89
N ILE A 28 8.79 -13.01 6.63
CA ILE A 28 9.59 -13.48 5.49
C ILE A 28 10.96 -12.80 5.52
N PHE A 29 11.02 -11.48 5.72
CA PHE A 29 12.28 -10.74 5.78
C PHE A 29 13.22 -11.26 6.87
N VAL A 30 12.73 -11.38 8.11
CA VAL A 30 13.54 -11.84 9.25
C VAL A 30 14.04 -13.26 9.03
N TRP A 31 13.17 -14.18 8.60
CA TRP A 31 13.56 -15.56 8.33
C TRP A 31 14.56 -15.69 7.19
N PHE A 32 14.40 -14.92 6.11
CA PHE A 32 15.37 -14.91 5.04
C PHE A 32 16.71 -14.32 5.47
N ALA A 33 16.72 -13.29 6.32
CA ALA A 33 17.96 -12.75 6.89
C ALA A 33 18.68 -13.81 7.75
N ILE A 34 17.95 -14.56 8.57
CA ILE A 34 18.48 -15.66 9.39
C ILE A 34 19.06 -16.77 8.49
N ILE A 35 18.29 -17.24 7.50
CA ILE A 35 18.74 -18.29 6.57
C ILE A 35 19.98 -17.82 5.79
N SER A 36 20.00 -16.54 5.38
CA SER A 36 21.12 -15.95 4.66
C SER A 36 22.37 -15.81 5.53
N THR A 37 22.24 -15.56 6.83
CA THR A 37 23.41 -15.41 7.73
C THR A 37 23.92 -16.75 8.23
N VAL A 38 23.03 -17.62 8.71
CA VAL A 38 23.36 -18.87 9.40
C VAL A 38 23.58 -20.04 8.42
N GLY A 39 22.99 -19.98 7.23
CA GLY A 39 23.02 -21.04 6.22
C GLY A 39 21.94 -22.11 6.42
N THR A 40 21.42 -22.66 5.33
CA THR A 40 20.26 -23.58 5.36
C THR A 40 20.51 -24.86 6.14
N LYS A 41 21.74 -25.40 6.14
CA LYS A 41 22.08 -26.64 6.86
C LYS A 41 21.94 -26.49 8.38
N ASN A 42 22.39 -25.36 8.92
CA ASN A 42 22.34 -25.07 10.36
C ASN A 42 20.91 -24.72 10.81
N VAL A 43 20.15 -24.03 9.96
CA VAL A 43 18.71 -23.78 10.22
C VAL A 43 17.93 -25.10 10.19
N PHE A 44 18.22 -26.00 9.25
CA PHE A 44 17.54 -27.30 9.17
C PHE A 44 17.97 -28.25 10.30
N SER A 45 19.25 -28.26 10.69
CA SER A 45 19.71 -29.10 11.81
C SER A 45 19.08 -28.68 13.14
N PHE A 46 18.70 -27.41 13.31
CA PHE A 46 17.92 -26.99 14.48
C PHE A 46 16.51 -27.60 14.51
N PHE A 47 15.80 -27.68 13.38
CA PHE A 47 14.48 -28.33 13.32
C PHE A 47 14.55 -29.83 13.65
N VAL A 48 15.71 -30.45 13.41
CA VAL A 48 15.96 -31.87 13.69
C VAL A 48 16.53 -32.09 15.10
N ASN A 49 17.38 -31.19 15.59
CA ASN A 49 18.04 -31.24 16.91
C ASN A 49 17.97 -29.85 17.59
N PRO A 50 16.89 -29.57 18.34
CA PRO A 50 16.65 -28.26 18.97
C PRO A 50 17.58 -27.92 20.14
N GLU A 51 18.49 -28.83 20.53
CA GLU A 51 19.48 -28.62 21.60
C GLU A 51 20.58 -27.58 21.24
N THR A 52 20.59 -27.07 20.00
CA THR A 52 21.52 -26.02 19.58
C THR A 52 21.06 -24.62 20.05
N CYS A 53 21.64 -24.18 21.17
CA CYS A 53 21.28 -22.94 21.89
C CYS A 53 21.30 -21.66 21.02
N GLU A 54 22.22 -21.56 20.04
CA GLU A 54 22.35 -20.39 19.18
C GLU A 54 21.14 -20.17 18.26
N VAL A 55 20.54 -21.24 17.73
CA VAL A 55 19.39 -21.12 16.81
C VAL A 55 18.08 -20.91 17.58
N PHE A 56 17.97 -21.44 18.80
CA PHE A 56 16.86 -21.14 19.72
C PHE A 56 16.81 -19.65 20.10
N LEU A 57 17.97 -19.04 20.40
CA LEU A 57 18.07 -17.61 20.69
C LEU A 57 17.70 -16.73 19.49
N ILE A 58 18.06 -17.15 18.28
CA ILE A 58 17.66 -16.45 17.04
C ILE A 58 16.14 -16.49 16.84
N ILE A 59 15.49 -17.63 17.11
CA ILE A 59 14.03 -17.75 17.03
C ILE A 59 13.35 -16.89 18.10
N LEU A 60 13.79 -16.95 19.36
CA LEU A 60 13.28 -16.06 20.42
C LEU A 60 13.50 -14.58 20.08
N GLY A 61 14.66 -14.23 19.53
CA GLY A 61 14.97 -12.88 19.05
C GLY A 61 14.02 -12.43 17.94
N SER A 62 13.74 -13.30 16.95
CA SER A 62 12.80 -13.01 15.88
C SER A 62 11.36 -12.83 16.36
N ILE A 63 10.91 -13.63 17.34
CA ILE A 63 9.60 -13.49 17.98
C ILE A 63 9.50 -12.16 18.74
N ASN A 64 10.54 -11.77 19.49
CA ASN A 64 10.58 -10.50 20.21
C ASN A 64 10.58 -9.29 19.27
N LEU A 65 11.38 -9.33 18.19
CA LEU A 65 11.37 -8.30 17.16
C LEU A 65 9.98 -8.16 16.53
N PHE A 66 9.29 -9.29 16.34
CA PHE A 66 7.90 -9.32 15.87
C PHE A 66 6.93 -8.62 16.81
N GLN A 67 7.06 -8.86 18.11
CA GLN A 67 6.21 -8.22 19.12
C GLN A 67 6.43 -6.72 19.18
N VAL A 68 7.69 -6.26 19.06
CA VAL A 68 8.02 -4.83 19.01
C VAL A 68 7.43 -4.16 17.76
N ILE A 69 7.57 -4.78 16.60
CA ILE A 69 6.97 -4.29 15.34
C ILE A 69 5.45 -4.21 15.45
N LYS A 70 4.81 -5.23 16.06
CA LYS A 70 3.37 -5.25 16.30
C LYS A 70 2.92 -4.09 17.19
N LEU A 71 3.66 -3.80 18.26
CA LEU A 71 3.38 -2.67 19.16
C LEU A 71 3.49 -1.30 18.46
N ILE A 72 4.47 -1.13 17.57
CA ILE A 72 4.68 0.14 16.85
C ILE A 72 3.60 0.37 15.79
N SER A 73 3.19 -0.69 15.09
CA SER A 73 2.23 -0.63 13.98
C SER A 73 0.77 -0.52 14.41
N ASP A 74 0.46 -0.57 15.71
CA ASP A 74 -0.89 -0.30 16.21
C ASP A 74 -1.28 1.20 16.14
N LYS A 75 -0.33 2.10 15.83
CA LYS A 75 -0.63 3.51 15.54
C LYS A 75 -1.04 3.68 14.08
N ILE A 76 -2.35 3.81 13.82
CA ILE A 76 -2.96 3.93 12.47
C ILE A 76 -2.35 5.08 11.64
N GLN A 77 -2.06 6.22 12.26
CA GLN A 77 -1.58 7.41 11.56
C GLN A 77 -0.23 7.19 10.86
N TRP A 78 0.71 6.50 11.52
CA TRP A 78 2.02 6.20 10.93
C TRP A 78 1.92 5.24 9.73
N LEU A 79 0.99 4.29 9.79
CA LEU A 79 0.83 3.30 8.73
C LEU A 79 0.38 3.93 7.40
N GLY A 80 -0.55 4.90 7.47
CA GLY A 80 -1.00 5.65 6.29
C GLY A 80 0.09 6.54 5.69
N GLU A 81 0.86 7.24 6.54
CA GLU A 81 2.01 8.04 6.08
C GLU A 81 3.08 7.15 5.42
N PHE A 82 3.33 5.96 5.99
CA PHE A 82 4.25 4.98 5.45
C PHE A 82 3.80 4.48 4.07
N HIS A 83 2.51 4.20 3.87
CA HIS A 83 1.96 3.82 2.56
C HIS A 83 2.22 4.88 1.49
N ILE A 84 1.89 6.13 1.80
CA ILE A 84 2.07 7.26 0.88
C ILE A 84 3.55 7.42 0.55
N TRP A 85 4.42 7.38 1.56
CA TRP A 85 5.87 7.46 1.37
C TRP A 85 6.38 6.36 0.45
N LEU A 86 5.94 5.12 0.67
CA LEU A 86 6.41 3.94 -0.05
C LEU A 86 5.93 3.92 -1.51
N ASP A 87 4.68 4.29 -1.77
CA ASP A 87 4.18 4.49 -3.14
C ASP A 87 4.96 5.58 -3.88
N ASN A 88 5.23 6.71 -3.22
CA ASN A 88 5.94 7.83 -3.82
C ASN A 88 7.37 7.48 -4.26
N LYS A 89 8.03 6.56 -3.56
CA LYS A 89 9.38 6.09 -3.90
C LYS A 89 9.40 5.02 -4.99
N LEU A 90 8.33 4.24 -5.12
CA LEU A 90 8.29 3.09 -6.03
C LEU A 90 7.56 3.40 -7.35
N PHE A 91 6.24 3.63 -7.31
CA PHE A 91 5.42 3.71 -8.55
C PHE A 91 4.58 4.97 -8.70
N ARG A 92 4.28 5.68 -7.60
CA ARG A 92 3.45 6.90 -7.58
C ARG A 92 2.02 6.68 -8.09
N PHE A 93 1.43 5.51 -7.86
CA PHE A 93 0.08 5.19 -8.32
C PHE A 93 -1.00 5.98 -7.53
N LEU A 94 -0.75 6.30 -6.26
CA LEU A 94 -1.64 7.20 -5.51
C LEU A 94 -1.62 8.61 -6.08
N TYR A 95 -0.43 9.13 -6.37
CA TYR A 95 -0.27 10.45 -6.95
C TYR A 95 -1.03 10.55 -8.29
N LYS A 96 -0.86 9.56 -9.17
CA LYS A 96 -1.62 9.47 -10.43
C LYS A 96 -3.14 9.38 -10.20
N SER A 97 -3.58 8.65 -9.18
CA SER A 97 -5.00 8.56 -8.82
C SER A 97 -5.55 9.92 -8.39
N ASN A 98 -4.80 10.69 -7.60
CA ASN A 98 -5.17 12.05 -7.19
C ASN A 98 -5.24 13.02 -8.37
N GLU A 99 -4.32 12.92 -9.33
CA GLU A 99 -4.37 13.72 -10.56
C GLU A 99 -5.62 13.41 -11.40
N ILE A 100 -6.00 12.13 -11.49
CA ILE A 100 -7.23 11.73 -12.18
C ILE A 100 -8.46 12.31 -11.47
N ILE A 101 -8.51 12.16 -10.14
CA ILE A 101 -9.58 12.73 -9.32
C ILE A 101 -9.75 14.22 -9.60
N LEU A 102 -8.65 14.97 -9.50
CA LEU A 102 -8.64 16.41 -9.72
C LEU A 102 -9.05 16.76 -11.15
N ARG A 103 -8.53 16.06 -12.14
CA ARG A 103 -8.83 16.31 -13.55
C ARG A 103 -10.32 16.12 -13.85
N GLU A 104 -10.91 15.03 -13.38
CA GLU A 104 -12.34 14.73 -13.60
C GLU A 104 -13.23 15.79 -12.91
N LEU A 105 -12.85 16.25 -11.70
CA LEU A 105 -13.55 17.36 -11.03
C LEU A 105 -13.47 18.66 -11.85
N LEU A 106 -12.27 19.04 -12.30
CA LEU A 106 -12.06 20.30 -13.03
C LEU A 106 -12.73 20.30 -14.40
N THR A 107 -12.92 19.13 -15.02
CA THR A 107 -13.64 19.03 -16.30
C THR A 107 -15.13 19.33 -16.21
N LEU A 108 -15.71 19.38 -15.00
CA LEU A 108 -17.11 19.75 -14.80
C LEU A 108 -17.37 21.25 -14.94
N LEU A 109 -16.32 22.07 -14.77
CA LEU A 109 -16.41 23.53 -14.82
C LEU A 109 -16.33 24.06 -16.25
N GLU A 110 -16.88 25.26 -16.46
CA GLU A 110 -16.74 25.92 -17.75
C GLU A 110 -15.27 26.30 -18.04
N PRO A 111 -14.86 26.41 -19.31
CA PRO A 111 -13.46 26.71 -19.66
C PRO A 111 -12.89 27.97 -18.98
N LYS A 112 -13.73 28.99 -18.76
CA LYS A 112 -13.34 30.23 -18.06
C LYS A 112 -13.18 30.03 -16.55
N GLU A 113 -13.98 29.18 -15.94
CA GLU A 113 -13.88 28.86 -14.51
C GLU A 113 -12.68 27.95 -14.24
N ARG A 114 -12.48 26.99 -15.13
CA ARG A 114 -11.35 26.08 -15.09
C ARG A 114 -10.00 26.81 -15.20
N SER A 115 -9.89 27.83 -16.05
CA SER A 115 -8.64 28.59 -16.20
C SER A 115 -8.24 29.32 -14.92
N ILE A 116 -9.20 29.75 -14.11
CA ILE A 116 -8.95 30.37 -12.79
C ILE A 116 -8.32 29.34 -11.84
N LEU A 117 -8.84 28.11 -11.82
CA LEU A 117 -8.31 27.04 -10.99
C LEU A 117 -6.97 26.49 -11.51
N ASP A 118 -6.75 26.46 -12.83
CA ASP A 118 -5.49 26.02 -13.43
C ASP A 118 -4.32 27.00 -13.15
N GLN A 119 -4.62 28.26 -12.80
CA GLN A 119 -3.63 29.23 -12.32
C GLN A 119 -3.20 28.98 -10.86
N LEU A 120 -3.91 28.14 -10.11
CA LEU A 120 -3.56 27.82 -8.72
C LEU A 120 -2.40 26.82 -8.66
N THR A 121 -1.64 26.89 -7.57
CA THR A 121 -0.61 25.87 -7.26
C THR A 121 -1.24 24.48 -7.14
N ILE A 122 -0.45 23.44 -7.39
CA ILE A 122 -0.90 22.04 -7.29
C ILE A 122 -1.48 21.77 -5.90
N ASP A 123 -0.82 22.22 -4.85
CA ASP A 123 -1.28 22.03 -3.46
C ASP A 123 -2.66 22.64 -3.21
N LYS A 124 -2.92 23.85 -3.74
CA LYS A 124 -4.24 24.49 -3.63
C LYS A 124 -5.31 23.71 -4.38
N ARG A 125 -5.00 23.24 -5.60
CA ARG A 125 -5.93 22.40 -6.38
C ARG A 125 -6.26 21.08 -5.67
N THR A 126 -5.25 20.43 -5.08
CA THR A 126 -5.44 19.22 -4.27
C THR A 126 -6.29 19.50 -3.03
N SER A 127 -6.06 20.61 -2.33
CA SER A 127 -6.87 21.01 -1.17
C SER A 127 -8.34 21.25 -1.54
N ILE A 128 -8.61 21.88 -2.69
CA ILE A 128 -9.98 22.09 -3.19
C ILE A 128 -10.65 20.74 -3.47
N ALA A 129 -9.97 19.83 -4.17
CA ALA A 129 -10.49 18.49 -4.43
C ALA A 129 -10.79 17.73 -3.12
N GLN A 130 -9.88 17.77 -2.16
CA GLN A 130 -10.07 17.15 -0.84
C GLN A 130 -11.28 17.75 -0.11
N SER A 131 -11.46 19.08 -0.15
CA SER A 131 -12.62 19.74 0.47
C SER A 131 -13.95 19.34 -0.19
N VAL A 132 -13.98 19.22 -1.52
CA VAL A 132 -15.16 18.73 -2.25
C VAL A 132 -15.47 17.29 -1.83
N PHE A 133 -14.49 16.39 -1.82
CA PHE A 133 -14.70 15.00 -1.41
C PHE A 133 -15.03 14.84 0.07
N ALA A 134 -14.50 15.69 0.95
CA ALA A 134 -14.88 15.69 2.37
C ALA A 134 -16.37 16.00 2.53
N LYS A 135 -16.89 17.01 1.82
CA LYS A 135 -18.32 17.33 1.84
C LYS A 135 -19.19 16.24 1.20
N LEU A 136 -18.72 15.63 0.11
CA LEU A 136 -19.40 14.49 -0.51
C LEU A 136 -19.34 13.22 0.35
N SER A 137 -18.36 13.09 1.25
CA SER A 137 -18.23 11.91 2.10
C SER A 137 -19.32 11.82 3.17
N ASP A 138 -20.00 12.93 3.46
CA ASP A 138 -21.18 12.97 4.31
C ASP A 138 -22.40 12.28 3.65
N ASP A 139 -22.36 12.09 2.32
CA ASP A 139 -23.38 11.35 1.59
C ASP A 139 -23.15 9.82 1.70
N GLN A 140 -24.06 9.16 2.43
CA GLN A 140 -24.04 7.72 2.63
C GLN A 140 -24.15 6.92 1.32
N SER A 141 -24.78 7.47 0.28
CA SER A 141 -24.92 6.82 -1.03
C SER A 141 -23.60 6.72 -1.77
N ILE A 142 -22.77 7.78 -1.70
CA ILE A 142 -21.42 7.81 -2.27
C ILE A 142 -20.55 6.78 -1.56
N PHE A 143 -20.58 6.80 -0.23
CA PHE A 143 -19.82 5.85 0.57
C PHE A 143 -20.23 4.39 0.31
N ALA A 144 -21.54 4.10 0.23
CA ALA A 144 -22.04 2.78 -0.10
C ALA A 144 -21.61 2.33 -1.52
N ASN A 145 -21.56 3.25 -2.48
CA ASN A 145 -21.07 2.95 -3.81
C ASN A 145 -19.57 2.61 -3.81
N LEU A 146 -18.75 3.37 -3.07
CA LEU A 146 -17.32 3.07 -2.88
C LEU A 146 -17.09 1.68 -2.28
N LEU A 147 -17.87 1.31 -1.27
CA LEU A 147 -17.84 -0.03 -0.67
C LEU A 147 -18.19 -1.12 -1.69
N ARG A 148 -19.32 -0.97 -2.40
CA ARG A 148 -19.80 -1.96 -3.38
C ARG A 148 -18.81 -2.19 -4.53
N ARG A 149 -18.12 -1.13 -4.95
CA ARG A 149 -17.12 -1.18 -6.02
C ARG A 149 -15.78 -1.76 -5.57
N GLY A 150 -15.57 -1.96 -4.27
CA GLY A 150 -14.38 -2.63 -3.74
C GLY A 150 -13.08 -1.83 -3.93
N ILE A 151 -13.15 -0.50 -4.00
CA ILE A 151 -11.96 0.36 -4.15
C ILE A 151 -11.00 0.17 -2.97
N PHE A 152 -11.53 0.08 -1.75
CA PHE A 152 -10.73 -0.10 -0.54
C PHE A 152 -10.01 -1.45 -0.55
N ARG A 153 -10.67 -2.52 -1.01
CA ARG A 153 -10.02 -3.83 -1.17
C ARG A 153 -8.89 -3.78 -2.20
N SER A 154 -9.08 -3.04 -3.30
CA SER A 154 -8.04 -2.84 -4.32
C SER A 154 -6.84 -2.08 -3.76
N TRP A 155 -7.08 -1.04 -2.95
CA TRP A 155 -6.03 -0.35 -2.19
C TRP A 155 -5.29 -1.29 -1.24
N ILE A 156 -5.99 -2.09 -0.44
CA ILE A 156 -5.34 -2.99 0.51
C ILE A 156 -4.45 -4.02 -0.20
N TRP A 157 -4.93 -4.64 -1.28
CA TRP A 157 -4.09 -5.58 -2.04
C TRP A 157 -2.86 -4.91 -2.63
N TYR A 158 -3.01 -3.71 -3.18
CA TYR A 158 -1.90 -2.92 -3.66
C TYR A 158 -0.88 -2.67 -2.54
N TRP A 159 -1.33 -2.22 -1.36
CA TRP A 159 -0.44 -1.97 -0.21
C TRP A 159 0.31 -3.21 0.26
N ILE A 160 -0.38 -4.34 0.34
CA ILE A 160 0.22 -5.61 0.74
C ILE A 160 1.33 -5.99 -0.26
N THR A 161 1.08 -5.87 -1.56
CA THR A 161 2.11 -6.13 -2.58
C THR A 161 3.27 -5.16 -2.49
N MET A 162 3.02 -3.89 -2.19
CA MET A 162 4.06 -2.88 -2.03
C MET A 162 5.02 -3.19 -0.87
N TYR A 163 4.53 -3.73 0.25
CA TYR A 163 5.40 -4.25 1.31
C TYR A 163 6.28 -5.39 0.81
N GLY A 164 5.71 -6.31 0.03
CA GLY A 164 6.44 -7.40 -0.59
C GLY A 164 7.57 -6.89 -1.48
N ILE A 165 7.28 -5.94 -2.36
CA ILE A 165 8.28 -5.31 -3.24
C ILE A 165 9.43 -4.72 -2.41
N SER A 166 9.12 -3.91 -1.40
CA SER A 166 10.16 -3.30 -0.56
C SER A 166 11.05 -4.35 0.12
N ILE A 167 10.46 -5.39 0.69
CA ILE A 167 11.22 -6.44 1.36
C ILE A 167 12.07 -7.24 0.38
N PHE A 168 11.49 -7.67 -0.74
CA PHE A 168 12.22 -8.46 -1.73
C PHE A 168 13.30 -7.65 -2.44
N LEU A 169 13.15 -6.33 -2.59
CA LEU A 169 14.24 -5.46 -3.05
C LEU A 169 15.42 -5.47 -2.08
N VAL A 170 15.17 -5.32 -0.77
CA VAL A 170 16.24 -5.38 0.24
C VAL A 170 16.90 -6.76 0.27
N LEU A 171 16.11 -7.84 0.25
CA LEU A 171 16.63 -9.20 0.20
C LEU A 171 17.43 -9.48 -1.09
N THR A 172 17.03 -8.90 -2.22
CA THR A 172 17.75 -9.00 -3.48
C THR A 172 19.12 -8.34 -3.36
N LEU A 173 19.21 -7.16 -2.73
CA LEU A 173 20.49 -6.49 -2.47
C LEU A 173 21.37 -7.34 -1.55
N VAL A 174 20.83 -7.85 -0.44
CA VAL A 174 21.56 -8.71 0.51
C VAL A 174 22.10 -9.97 -0.18
N SER A 175 21.27 -10.64 -0.98
CA SER A 175 21.67 -11.85 -1.70
C SER A 175 22.67 -11.56 -2.83
N ALA A 176 22.55 -10.42 -3.51
CA ALA A 176 23.54 -9.96 -4.49
C ALA A 176 24.90 -9.72 -3.84
N THR A 177 24.94 -9.01 -2.71
CA THR A 177 26.16 -8.80 -1.91
C THR A 177 26.79 -10.15 -1.54
N LYS A 178 25.99 -11.09 -1.04
CA LYS A 178 26.48 -12.43 -0.69
C LYS A 178 27.02 -13.19 -1.90
N MET A 179 26.37 -13.08 -3.06
CA MET A 179 26.83 -13.72 -4.29
C MET A 179 28.17 -13.16 -4.77
N ILE A 180 28.40 -11.86 -4.62
CA ILE A 180 29.63 -11.18 -5.04
C ILE A 180 30.80 -11.50 -4.09
N PHE A 181 30.59 -11.36 -2.77
CA PHE A 181 31.69 -11.50 -1.79
C PHE A 181 31.93 -12.94 -1.34
N LEU A 182 30.90 -13.80 -1.38
CA LEU A 182 30.98 -15.22 -1.01
C LEU A 182 30.36 -16.09 -2.12
N PRO A 183 31.02 -16.15 -3.30
CA PRO A 183 30.49 -16.85 -4.45
C PRO A 183 30.43 -18.35 -4.16
N SER A 184 29.22 -18.91 -4.18
CA SER A 184 28.95 -20.33 -3.98
C SER A 184 27.72 -20.72 -4.80
N LEU A 185 27.53 -22.01 -5.05
CA LEU A 185 26.29 -22.48 -5.68
C LEU A 185 25.06 -22.04 -4.86
N TYR A 186 25.20 -22.07 -3.53
CA TYR A 186 24.16 -21.61 -2.61
C TYR A 186 23.83 -20.12 -2.77
N SER A 187 24.83 -19.22 -2.80
CA SER A 187 24.58 -17.77 -2.93
C SER A 187 24.00 -17.41 -4.30
N LYS A 188 24.35 -18.14 -5.36
CA LYS A 188 23.73 -18.00 -6.69
C LYS A 188 22.26 -18.43 -6.69
N VAL A 189 21.94 -19.60 -6.14
CA VAL A 189 20.56 -20.09 -6.06
C VAL A 189 19.71 -19.15 -5.21
N LEU A 190 20.23 -18.71 -4.06
CA LEU A 190 19.54 -17.76 -3.18
C LEU A 190 19.21 -16.44 -3.91
N PHE A 191 20.17 -15.87 -4.63
CA PHE A 191 19.97 -14.65 -5.41
C PHE A 191 18.92 -14.84 -6.51
N ILE A 192 19.00 -15.93 -7.28
CA ILE A 192 18.02 -16.22 -8.34
C ILE A 192 16.62 -16.37 -7.74
N SER A 193 16.45 -17.16 -6.68
CA SER A 193 15.14 -17.36 -6.04
C SER A 193 14.54 -16.05 -5.54
N ILE A 194 15.31 -15.26 -4.78
CA ILE A 194 14.84 -13.98 -4.24
C ILE A 194 14.54 -12.99 -5.37
N GLY A 195 15.40 -12.92 -6.39
CA GLY A 195 15.21 -12.08 -7.57
C GLY A 195 13.95 -12.45 -8.35
N SER A 196 13.65 -13.74 -8.50
CA SER A 196 12.40 -14.20 -9.13
C SER A 196 11.17 -13.75 -8.34
N PHE A 197 11.18 -13.89 -7.01
CA PHE A 197 10.08 -13.39 -6.17
C PHE A 197 9.97 -11.86 -6.23
N ALA A 198 11.08 -11.12 -6.23
CA ALA A 198 11.08 -9.68 -6.40
C ALA A 198 10.43 -9.27 -7.74
N GLY A 199 10.82 -9.93 -8.83
CA GLY A 199 10.23 -9.72 -10.15
C GLY A 199 8.72 -9.98 -10.19
N LEU A 200 8.28 -11.09 -9.58
CA LEU A 200 6.85 -11.43 -9.46
C LEU A 200 6.08 -10.36 -8.66
N GLN A 201 6.62 -9.90 -7.54
CA GLN A 201 5.99 -8.87 -6.71
C GLN A 201 5.89 -7.54 -7.47
N ILE A 202 6.94 -7.13 -8.19
CA ILE A 202 6.91 -5.93 -9.04
C ILE A 202 5.84 -6.06 -10.11
N PHE A 203 5.77 -7.20 -10.80
CA PHE A 203 4.75 -7.46 -11.82
C PHE A 203 3.33 -7.37 -11.25
N LEU A 204 3.07 -8.03 -10.11
CA LEU A 204 1.78 -7.93 -9.42
C LEU A 204 1.47 -6.50 -8.97
N GLY A 205 2.46 -5.77 -8.47
CA GLY A 205 2.31 -4.38 -8.04
C GLY A 205 1.90 -3.46 -9.19
N LEU A 206 2.48 -3.66 -10.38
CA LEU A 206 2.07 -2.95 -11.59
C LEU A 206 0.62 -3.29 -11.96
N ILE A 207 0.24 -4.57 -12.00
CA ILE A 207 -1.13 -4.98 -12.31
C ILE A 207 -2.13 -4.35 -11.35
N LEU A 208 -1.86 -4.43 -10.05
CA LEU A 208 -2.73 -3.89 -9.01
C LEU A 208 -2.79 -2.36 -9.07
N GLY A 209 -1.67 -1.68 -9.33
CA GLY A 209 -1.60 -0.24 -9.50
C GLY A 209 -2.36 0.27 -10.72
N TYR A 210 -2.27 -0.42 -11.87
CA TYR A 210 -3.08 -0.10 -13.05
C TYR A 210 -4.56 -0.37 -12.82
N ASN A 211 -4.90 -1.50 -12.19
CA ASN A 211 -6.28 -1.78 -11.81
C ASN A 211 -6.81 -0.70 -10.87
N LEU A 212 -5.98 -0.22 -9.94
CA LEU A 212 -6.36 0.84 -9.04
C LEU A 212 -6.70 2.13 -9.78
N ILE A 213 -5.81 2.59 -10.66
CA ILE A 213 -6.06 3.76 -11.50
C ILE A 213 -7.39 3.63 -12.26
N ARG A 214 -7.63 2.47 -12.86
CA ARG A 214 -8.85 2.20 -13.64
C ARG A 214 -10.10 2.27 -12.77
N VAL A 215 -10.07 1.63 -11.60
CA VAL A 215 -11.19 1.64 -10.64
C VAL A 215 -11.46 3.05 -10.13
N THR A 216 -10.41 3.79 -9.75
CA THR A 216 -10.52 5.20 -9.33
C THR A 216 -11.18 6.03 -10.43
N LYS A 217 -10.69 5.94 -11.66
CA LYS A 217 -11.26 6.72 -12.78
C LYS A 217 -12.74 6.44 -12.97
N ASN A 218 -13.15 5.17 -12.97
CA ASN A 218 -14.54 4.79 -13.17
C ASN A 218 -15.44 5.28 -12.04
N ILE A 219 -14.99 5.14 -10.79
CA ILE A 219 -15.74 5.58 -9.61
C ILE A 219 -15.89 7.09 -9.58
N ILE A 220 -14.82 7.82 -9.84
CA ILE A 220 -14.87 9.28 -9.83
C ILE A 220 -15.80 9.78 -10.91
N ARG A 221 -15.72 9.21 -12.12
CA ARG A 221 -16.63 9.57 -13.21
C ARG A 221 -18.10 9.35 -12.82
N GLU A 222 -18.39 8.21 -12.19
CA GLU A 222 -19.74 7.91 -11.71
C GLU A 222 -20.20 8.89 -10.62
N ILE A 223 -19.34 9.22 -9.64
CA ILE A 223 -19.63 10.22 -8.60
C ILE A 223 -19.88 11.58 -9.23
N THR A 224 -19.03 11.99 -10.19
CA THR A 224 -19.17 13.27 -10.88
C THR A 224 -20.41 13.35 -11.74
N ASP A 225 -20.83 12.24 -12.36
CA ASP A 225 -22.04 12.19 -13.17
C ASP A 225 -23.31 12.24 -12.29
N LEU A 226 -23.31 11.51 -11.16
CA LEU A 226 -24.44 11.45 -10.22
C LEU A 226 -24.63 12.75 -9.41
N HIS A 227 -23.54 13.36 -8.96
CA HIS A 227 -23.57 14.53 -8.06
C HIS A 227 -23.09 15.81 -8.76
N ARG A 228 -23.23 15.87 -10.09
CA ARG A 228 -22.66 16.95 -10.93
C ARG A 228 -22.96 18.35 -10.43
N ILE A 229 -24.23 18.63 -10.13
CA ILE A 229 -24.69 19.97 -9.72
C ILE A 229 -24.09 20.36 -8.38
N GLU A 230 -24.11 19.44 -7.42
CA GLU A 230 -23.54 19.65 -6.09
C GLU A 230 -22.03 19.91 -6.17
N ILE A 231 -21.31 19.08 -6.93
CA ILE A 231 -19.86 19.23 -7.13
C ILE A 231 -19.51 20.58 -7.75
N ILE A 232 -20.23 20.99 -8.80
CA ILE A 232 -20.03 22.30 -9.44
C ILE A 232 -20.28 23.43 -8.44
N THR A 233 -21.32 23.30 -7.61
CA THR A 233 -21.67 24.30 -6.60
C THR A 233 -20.59 24.42 -5.53
N LEU A 234 -20.08 23.28 -5.06
CA LEU A 234 -18.97 23.21 -4.12
C LEU A 234 -17.67 23.78 -4.71
N LEU A 235 -17.35 23.46 -5.96
CA LEU A 235 -16.17 23.99 -6.65
C LEU A 235 -16.26 25.51 -6.80
N ARG A 236 -17.41 26.05 -7.22
CA ARG A 236 -17.64 27.50 -7.33
C ARG A 236 -17.57 28.21 -5.98
N ALA A 237 -18.01 27.57 -4.90
CA ALA A 237 -17.89 28.12 -3.56
C ALA A 237 -16.43 28.27 -3.10
N GLN A 238 -15.51 27.46 -3.61
CA GLN A 238 -14.07 27.55 -3.32
C GLN A 238 -13.34 28.60 -4.18
N MET A 239 -14.03 29.18 -5.17
CA MET A 239 -13.50 30.21 -6.08
C MET A 239 -13.92 31.63 -5.68
N LYS A 240 -14.81 31.77 -4.70
CA LYS A 240 -15.26 33.05 -4.12
C LYS A 240 -14.35 33.43 -2.95
#